data_AF-A0A1A8LAM5-F1
#
_entry.id   AF-A0A1A8LAM5-F1
#
_cell.length_a   1.000
_cell.length_b   1.000
_cell.length_c   1.000
_cell.angle_alpha   90.00
_cell.angle_beta   90.00
_cell.angle_gamma   90.00
#
_symmetry.space_group_name_H-M   'P 1'
#
loop_
_entity.id
_entity.type
_entity.pdbx_description
1 polymer ?
#
loop_
_entity_poly.entity_id
_entity_poly.type
_entity_poly.pdbx_seq_one_letter_code
_entity_poly.pdbx_strand_id
1 'polypeptide(L)'
;EMLKSHFIPTMEKLKKRAGKVVAEEEHLRMEGKSEVDRENGTIRDEFAVLCRDLYALYPLLIRYVDNNRARWLTCPDPDAEELFRMVGEVFIFWSKSHNFKREEQNFVVMNEINNMSFLTADSKSKMSKSGGSEERTKKKRRGDRYSVQTSLIVAALKKMLPI
;
A
#
# COMPACT_ATOMS: atom_id res chain seq x y z
N GLU A 1 2.25 6.34 -21.86
CA GLU A 1 3.30 5.29 -21.91
C GLU A 1 3.60 4.65 -20.55
N MET A 2 3.87 5.40 -19.48
CA MET A 2 4.23 4.83 -18.16
C MET A 2 3.22 3.82 -17.56
N LEU A 3 1.92 4.08 -17.69
CA LEU A 3 0.87 3.19 -17.19
C LEU A 3 1.01 1.76 -17.73
N LYS A 4 1.02 1.63 -19.06
CA LYS A 4 1.12 0.34 -19.77
C LYS A 4 2.47 -0.33 -19.63
N SER A 5 3.55 0.45 -19.74
CA SER A 5 4.90 -0.11 -19.81
C SER A 5 5.49 -0.48 -18.46
N HIS A 6 5.08 0.19 -17.37
CA HIS A 6 5.70 0.04 -16.05
C HIS A 6 4.69 -0.31 -14.96
N PHE A 7 3.65 0.52 -14.76
CA PHE A 7 2.75 0.35 -13.61
C PHE A 7 1.92 -0.92 -13.71
N ILE A 8 1.29 -1.18 -14.86
CA ILE A 8 0.44 -2.37 -15.06
C ILE A 8 1.25 -3.67 -14.88
N PRO A 9 2.37 -3.90 -15.60
CA PRO A 9 3.14 -5.14 -15.45
C PRO A 9 3.71 -5.33 -14.03
N THR A 10 4.08 -4.24 -13.35
CA THR A 10 4.60 -4.31 -11.98
C THR A 10 3.49 -4.64 -11.00
N MET A 11 2.33 -3.99 -11.13
CA MET A 11 1.18 -4.24 -10.26
C MET A 11 0.63 -5.66 -10.45
N GLU A 12 0.62 -6.17 -11.68
CA GLU A 12 0.20 -7.55 -11.98
C GLU A 12 1.08 -8.58 -11.26
N LYS A 13 2.41 -8.40 -11.30
CA LYS A 13 3.36 -9.25 -10.58
C LYS A 13 3.12 -9.22 -9.07
N LEU A 14 2.93 -8.03 -8.50
CA LEU A 14 2.68 -7.86 -7.06
C LEU A 14 1.34 -8.47 -6.65
N LYS A 15 0.29 -8.30 -7.45
CA LYS A 15 -1.02 -8.89 -7.26
C LYS A 15 -0.95 -10.42 -7.24
N LYS A 16 -0.29 -11.01 -8.24
CA LYS A 16 -0.11 -12.47 -8.33
C LYS A 16 0.65 -13.00 -7.12
N ARG A 17 1.70 -12.29 -6.68
CA ARG A 17 2.45 -12.64 -5.47
C ARG A 17 1.57 -12.54 -4.23
N ALA A 18 0.85 -11.44 -4.04
CA ALA A 18 -0.06 -11.26 -2.91
C ALA A 18 -1.10 -12.40 -2.82
N GLY A 19 -1.71 -12.77 -3.95
CA GLY A 19 -2.64 -13.89 -4.00
C GLY A 19 -2.00 -15.22 -3.62
N LYS A 20 -0.77 -15.51 -4.09
CA LYS A 20 -0.03 -16.73 -3.72
C LYS A 20 0.26 -16.78 -2.22
N VAL A 21 0.82 -15.71 -1.64
CA VAL A 21 1.21 -15.68 -0.22
C VAL A 21 -0.02 -15.83 0.67
N VAL A 22 -1.13 -15.16 0.35
CA VAL A 22 -2.38 -15.29 1.14
C VAL A 22 -3.01 -16.67 0.99
N ALA A 23 -2.95 -17.29 -0.20
CA ALA A 23 -3.43 -18.66 -0.37
C ALA A 23 -2.61 -19.67 0.46
N GLU A 24 -1.28 -19.49 0.50
CA GLU A 24 -0.38 -20.31 1.33
C GLU A 24 -0.67 -20.12 2.82
N GLU A 25 -0.87 -18.88 3.28
CA GLU A 25 -1.30 -18.58 4.65
C GLU A 25 -2.60 -19.32 5.02
N GLU A 26 -3.61 -19.29 4.16
CA GLU A 26 -4.89 -19.95 4.40
C GLU A 26 -4.75 -21.48 4.39
N HIS A 27 -3.94 -22.04 3.49
CA HIS A 27 -3.64 -23.47 3.46
C HIS A 27 -2.97 -23.92 4.76
N LEU A 28 -1.95 -23.19 5.20
CA LEU A 28 -1.27 -23.45 6.48
C LEU A 28 -2.25 -23.33 7.66
N ARG A 29 -3.18 -22.36 7.63
CA ARG A 29 -4.21 -22.23 8.67
C ARG A 29 -5.13 -23.46 8.72
N MET A 30 -5.51 -24.02 7.58
CA MET A 30 -6.41 -25.19 7.49
C MET A 30 -5.74 -26.50 7.95
N GLU A 31 -4.45 -26.68 7.72
CA GLU A 31 -3.69 -27.88 8.11
C GLU A 31 -3.52 -28.04 9.63
N GLY A 32 -3.95 -27.07 10.45
CA GLY A 32 -3.94 -27.18 11.91
C GLY A 32 -2.55 -27.27 12.57
N LYS A 33 -1.44 -27.15 11.81
CA LYS A 33 -0.11 -27.12 12.42
C LYS A 33 -0.01 -25.87 13.30
N SER A 34 0.17 -26.07 14.59
CA SER A 34 0.26 -25.01 15.59
C SER A 34 1.49 -24.13 15.35
N GLU A 35 1.48 -22.91 15.90
CA GLU A 35 2.57 -21.90 15.75
C GLU A 35 3.97 -22.41 16.15
N VAL A 36 4.07 -23.56 16.82
CA VAL A 36 5.31 -24.05 17.45
C VAL A 36 6.11 -24.99 16.54
N ASP A 37 5.49 -25.59 15.51
CA ASP A 37 6.12 -26.67 14.72
C ASP A 37 6.58 -26.25 13.32
N ARG A 38 6.46 -24.97 12.99
CA ARG A 38 6.64 -24.50 11.62
C ARG A 38 7.89 -23.67 11.47
N GLU A 39 8.51 -23.90 10.31
CA GLU A 39 9.33 -23.01 9.50
C GLU A 39 8.60 -21.66 9.18
N ASN A 40 8.01 -21.02 10.20
CA ASN A 40 7.21 -19.78 10.21
C ASN A 40 8.00 -18.55 9.75
N GLY A 41 9.31 -18.68 9.54
CA GLY A 41 10.12 -17.66 8.87
C GLY A 41 9.69 -17.46 7.42
N THR A 42 9.36 -18.54 6.70
CA THR A 42 9.15 -18.48 5.24
C THR A 42 7.96 -17.61 4.83
N ILE A 43 6.76 -17.88 5.37
CA ILE A 43 5.55 -17.11 5.02
C ILE A 43 5.65 -15.65 5.48
N ARG A 44 6.25 -15.43 6.66
CA ARG A 44 6.48 -14.09 7.20
C ARG A 44 7.45 -13.30 6.32
N ASP A 45 8.53 -13.93 5.88
CA ASP A 45 9.51 -13.34 4.96
C ASP A 45 8.86 -13.04 3.60
N GLU A 46 7.99 -13.91 3.10
CA GLU A 46 7.23 -13.64 1.88
C GLU A 46 6.35 -12.39 2.00
N PHE A 47 5.63 -12.25 3.13
CA PHE A 47 4.88 -11.02 3.42
C PHE A 47 5.78 -9.80 3.60
N ALA A 48 6.91 -9.92 4.29
CA ALA A 48 7.84 -8.82 4.50
C ALA A 48 8.39 -8.29 3.16
N VAL A 49 8.79 -9.18 2.26
CA VAL A 49 9.24 -8.80 0.92
C VAL A 49 8.10 -8.21 0.09
N LEU A 50 6.88 -8.77 0.18
CA LEU A 50 5.70 -8.21 -0.48
C LEU A 50 5.41 -6.78 0.00
N CYS A 51 5.42 -6.53 1.30
CA CYS A 51 5.25 -5.20 1.89
C CYS A 51 6.31 -4.22 1.40
N ARG A 52 7.58 -4.63 1.38
CA ARG A 52 8.68 -3.82 0.84
C ARG A 52 8.44 -3.41 -0.61
N ASP A 53 8.10 -4.37 -1.46
CA ASP A 53 7.93 -4.12 -2.89
C ASP A 53 6.69 -3.24 -3.17
N LEU A 54 5.60 -3.44 -2.41
CA LEU A 54 4.42 -2.56 -2.46
C LEU A 54 4.74 -1.15 -1.99
N TYR A 55 5.49 -0.99 -0.89
CA TYR A 55 5.90 0.31 -0.38
C TYR A 55 6.94 1.02 -1.25
N ALA A 56 7.64 0.31 -2.13
CA ALA A 56 8.45 0.91 -3.18
C ALA A 56 7.59 1.45 -4.33
N LEU A 57 6.54 0.72 -4.73
CA LEU A 57 5.66 1.10 -5.85
C LEU A 57 4.64 2.18 -5.48
N TYR A 58 3.96 2.05 -4.33
CA TYR A 58 2.76 2.82 -3.99
C TYR A 58 2.98 4.33 -3.88
N PRO A 59 4.10 4.84 -3.34
CA PRO A 59 4.38 6.28 -3.40
C PRO A 59 4.44 6.83 -4.82
N LEU A 60 5.00 6.08 -5.78
CA LEU A 60 5.09 6.47 -7.18
C LEU A 60 3.72 6.38 -7.86
N LEU A 61 2.99 5.31 -7.59
CA LEU A 61 1.64 5.08 -8.12
C LEU A 61 0.66 6.15 -7.64
N ILE A 62 0.65 6.48 -6.35
CA ILE A 62 -0.22 7.52 -5.77
C ILE A 62 0.01 8.85 -6.49
N ARG A 63 1.26 9.27 -6.64
CA ARG A 63 1.61 10.51 -7.36
C ARG A 63 1.19 10.45 -8.83
N TYR A 64 1.40 9.30 -9.48
CA TYR A 64 1.01 9.12 -10.88
C TYR A 64 -0.51 9.25 -11.06
N VAL A 65 -1.29 8.62 -10.18
CA VAL A 65 -2.76 8.71 -10.19
C VAL A 65 -3.20 10.14 -9.98
N ASP A 66 -2.66 10.84 -8.96
CA ASP A 66 -3.01 12.24 -8.69
C ASP A 66 -2.78 13.14 -9.92
N ASN A 67 -1.66 12.95 -10.63
CA ASN A 67 -1.33 13.72 -11.84
C ASN A 67 -2.25 13.42 -13.04
N ASN A 68 -2.83 12.22 -13.12
CA ASN A 68 -3.67 11.80 -14.25
C ASN A 68 -5.18 11.86 -13.94
N ARG A 69 -5.56 12.07 -12.67
CA ARG A 69 -6.94 11.99 -12.18
C ARG A 69 -7.92 12.86 -12.97
N ALA A 70 -7.60 14.13 -13.20
CA ALA A 70 -8.49 15.05 -13.93
C ALA A 70 -8.75 14.57 -15.36
N ARG A 71 -7.73 14.01 -16.02
CA ARG A 71 -7.87 13.44 -17.37
C ARG A 71 -8.74 12.19 -17.34
N TRP A 72 -8.51 11.25 -16.42
CA TRP A 72 -9.29 10.01 -16.36
C TRP A 72 -10.77 10.23 -16.02
N LEU A 73 -11.10 11.25 -15.21
CA LEU A 73 -12.49 11.62 -14.93
C LEU A 73 -13.22 12.23 -16.13
N THR A 74 -12.49 12.75 -17.12
CA THR A 74 -13.08 13.37 -18.32
C THR A 74 -12.98 12.46 -19.56
N CYS A 75 -11.98 11.60 -19.60
CA CYS A 75 -11.72 10.63 -20.64
C CYS A 75 -11.30 9.32 -19.97
N PRO A 76 -12.26 8.39 -19.76
CA PRO A 76 -11.99 7.10 -19.16
C PRO A 76 -10.91 6.34 -19.93
N ASP A 77 -10.03 5.70 -19.19
CA ASP A 77 -8.88 4.97 -19.72
C ASP A 77 -8.99 3.51 -19.25
N PRO A 78 -9.26 2.54 -20.15
CA PRO A 78 -9.43 1.14 -19.79
C PRO A 78 -8.24 0.54 -19.03
N ASP A 79 -7.04 1.06 -19.27
CA ASP A 79 -5.83 0.64 -18.58
C ASP A 79 -5.78 1.16 -17.14
N ALA A 80 -6.38 2.32 -16.87
CA ALA A 80 -6.53 2.84 -15.51
C ALA A 80 -7.57 2.03 -14.72
N GLU A 81 -8.65 1.60 -15.37
CA GLU A 81 -9.63 0.67 -14.78
C GLU A 81 -9.01 -0.69 -14.45
N GLU A 82 -8.15 -1.23 -15.33
CA GLU A 82 -7.41 -2.46 -15.05
C GLU A 82 -6.46 -2.29 -13.87
N LEU A 83 -5.70 -1.18 -13.83
CA LEU A 83 -4.87 -0.87 -12.68
C LEU A 83 -5.70 -0.79 -11.39
N PHE A 84 -6.89 -0.19 -11.44
CA PHE A 84 -7.83 -0.10 -10.31
C PHE A 84 -8.25 -1.47 -9.81
N ARG A 85 -8.63 -2.38 -10.72
CA ARG A 85 -8.97 -3.77 -10.36
C ARG A 85 -7.82 -4.47 -9.66
N MET A 86 -6.60 -4.35 -10.17
CA MET A 86 -5.43 -4.98 -9.54
C MET A 86 -5.08 -4.41 -8.15
N VAL A 87 -5.15 -3.09 -7.98
CA VAL A 87 -4.95 -2.46 -6.66
C VAL A 87 -6.07 -2.85 -5.69
N GLY A 88 -7.32 -2.93 -6.16
CA GLY A 88 -8.46 -3.41 -5.40
C GLY A 88 -8.29 -4.85 -4.92
N GLU A 89 -7.81 -5.75 -5.78
CA GLU A 89 -7.52 -7.14 -5.40
C GLU A 89 -6.46 -7.21 -4.29
N VAL A 90 -5.36 -6.45 -4.39
CA VAL A 90 -4.34 -6.42 -3.33
C VAL A 90 -4.90 -5.86 -2.02
N PHE A 91 -5.74 -4.83 -2.09
CA PHE A 91 -6.44 -4.33 -0.91
C PHE A 91 -7.33 -5.41 -0.27
N ILE A 92 -8.06 -6.19 -1.08
CA ILE A 92 -8.89 -7.30 -0.56
C ILE A 92 -8.03 -8.35 0.14
N PHE A 93 -6.92 -8.78 -0.47
CA PHE A 93 -5.97 -9.72 0.14
C PHE A 93 -5.46 -9.20 1.49
N TRP A 94 -5.01 -7.94 1.51
CA TRP A 94 -4.55 -7.28 2.73
C TRP A 94 -5.66 -7.17 3.80
N SER A 95 -6.88 -6.83 3.40
CA SER A 95 -7.99 -6.64 4.34
C SER A 95 -8.34 -7.93 5.09
N LYS A 96 -8.24 -9.07 4.40
CA LYS A 96 -8.58 -10.40 4.91
C LYS A 96 -7.44 -11.05 5.71
N SER A 97 -6.20 -10.87 5.29
CA SER A 97 -5.03 -11.47 5.95
C SER A 97 -4.58 -10.67 7.17
N HIS A 98 -4.55 -11.32 8.34
CA HIS A 98 -4.00 -10.72 9.55
C HIS A 98 -2.47 -10.59 9.49
N ASN A 99 -1.79 -11.58 8.92
CA ASN A 99 -0.33 -11.54 8.78
C ASN A 99 0.11 -10.42 7.83
N PHE A 100 -0.63 -10.20 6.74
CA PHE A 100 -0.31 -9.11 5.81
C PHE A 100 -0.44 -7.73 6.47
N LYS A 101 -1.52 -7.49 7.22
CA LYS A 101 -1.69 -6.25 8.01
C LYS A 101 -0.58 -6.06 9.04
N ARG A 102 -0.20 -7.14 9.73
CA ARG A 102 0.88 -7.12 10.72
C ARG A 102 2.23 -6.80 10.09
N GLU A 103 2.57 -7.43 8.97
CA GLU A 103 3.85 -7.21 8.30
C GLU A 103 3.93 -5.84 7.65
N GLU A 104 2.82 -5.27 7.16
CA GLU A 104 2.79 -3.87 6.74
C GLU A 104 3.13 -2.94 7.91
N GLN A 105 2.47 -3.13 9.05
CA GLN A 105 2.75 -2.34 10.25
C GLN A 105 4.20 -2.48 10.68
N ASN A 106 4.75 -3.70 10.69
CA ASN A 106 6.15 -3.97 11.01
C ASN A 106 7.07 -3.20 10.06
N PHE A 107 6.81 -3.27 8.76
CA PHE A 107 7.60 -2.59 7.73
C PHE A 107 7.61 -1.06 7.95
N VAL A 108 6.45 -0.45 8.17
CA VAL A 108 6.32 0.99 8.44
C VAL A 108 7.07 1.39 9.70
N VAL A 109 6.89 0.62 10.78
CA VAL A 109 7.46 0.93 12.10
C VAL A 109 8.97 0.77 12.14
N MET A 110 9.49 -0.29 11.51
CA MET A 110 10.93 -0.60 11.46
C MET A 110 11.71 0.38 10.59
N ASN A 111 11.14 0.78 9.46
CA ASN A 111 11.76 1.74 8.53
C ASN A 111 11.41 3.20 8.85
N GLU A 112 10.71 3.43 9.97
CA GLU A 112 10.31 4.77 10.45
C GLU A 112 9.55 5.60 9.41
N ILE A 113 8.73 4.94 8.60
CA ILE A 113 8.02 5.56 7.48
C ILE A 113 6.92 6.48 8.00
N ASN A 114 6.92 7.73 7.54
CA ASN A 114 5.82 8.66 7.77
C ASN A 114 4.82 8.59 6.62
N ASN A 115 3.83 7.69 6.69
CA ASN A 115 2.88 7.52 5.59
C ASN A 115 2.14 8.81 5.19
N MET A 116 1.91 9.74 6.14
CA MET A 116 1.23 11.00 5.86
C MET A 116 1.99 11.90 4.91
N SER A 117 3.32 11.84 4.88
CA SER A 117 4.13 12.68 3.99
C SER A 117 3.85 12.42 2.51
N PHE A 118 3.43 11.20 2.17
CA PHE A 118 3.06 10.83 0.80
C PHE A 118 1.65 11.29 0.41
N LEU A 119 0.81 11.65 1.38
CA LEU A 119 -0.60 12.02 1.14
C LEU A 119 -0.81 13.53 1.07
N THR A 120 0.10 14.33 1.63
CA THR A 120 -0.07 15.79 1.80
C THR A 120 0.92 16.64 1.00
N ALA A 121 1.87 16.03 0.28
CA ALA A 121 2.97 16.74 -0.38
C ALA A 121 2.52 17.79 -1.43
N ASP A 122 1.37 17.62 -2.07
CA ASP A 122 0.88 18.56 -3.09
C ASP A 122 0.13 19.79 -2.53
N SER A 123 -0.17 19.84 -1.23
CA SER A 123 -0.89 20.99 -0.65
C SER A 123 -0.02 22.24 -0.46
N LYS A 124 1.29 22.19 -0.76
CA LYS A 124 2.20 23.34 -0.58
C LYS A 124 2.13 24.42 -1.67
N SER A 125 1.47 24.19 -2.81
CA SER A 125 1.49 25.15 -3.94
C SER A 125 0.29 26.11 -4.00
N LYS A 126 -0.70 26.01 -3.09
CA LYS A 126 -1.82 26.96 -3.02
C LYS A 126 -2.23 27.27 -1.57
N MET A 127 -1.44 28.10 -0.89
CA MET A 127 -1.88 29.20 -0.02
C MET A 127 -0.70 29.75 0.78
N SER A 128 -0.18 30.88 0.31
CA SER A 128 0.50 31.83 1.19
C SER A 128 -0.55 32.56 2.03
N LYS A 129 -0.84 32.12 3.25
CA LYS A 129 -1.04 32.97 4.44
C LYS A 129 -1.51 32.18 5.67
N SER A 130 -0.91 32.57 6.80
CA SER A 130 -1.40 32.42 8.17
C SER A 130 -1.21 31.06 8.86
N GLY A 131 -0.38 31.09 9.91
CA GLY A 131 -0.64 30.35 11.15
C GLY A 131 0.30 29.20 11.39
N GLY A 132 1.26 29.40 12.29
CA GLY A 132 2.28 28.41 12.64
C GLY A 132 1.69 27.06 13.02
N SER A 133 2.18 26.03 12.34
CA SER A 133 2.42 24.73 12.94
C SER A 133 3.65 24.19 12.25
N GLU A 134 4.80 24.71 12.68
CA GLU A 134 5.98 23.87 12.82
C GLU A 134 5.51 22.62 13.55
N GLU A 135 5.34 21.59 12.74
CA GLU A 135 4.90 20.27 13.11
C GLU A 135 5.79 19.82 14.25
N ARG A 136 5.26 19.94 15.47
CA ARG A 136 5.93 19.52 16.70
C ARG A 136 6.50 18.14 16.44
N THR A 137 7.81 18.08 16.31
CA THR A 137 8.66 16.90 16.41
C THR A 137 8.59 16.34 17.84
N LYS A 138 7.37 16.04 18.32
CA LYS A 138 7.19 15.09 19.39
C LYS A 138 7.61 13.76 18.79
N LYS A 139 8.72 13.20 19.27
CA LYS A 139 9.13 11.80 19.02
C LYS A 139 7.88 10.92 19.14
N LYS A 140 7.28 10.57 17.99
CA LYS A 140 6.12 9.67 17.95
C LYS A 140 6.60 8.36 18.54
N ARG A 141 5.90 7.87 19.56
CA ARG A 141 6.20 6.56 20.14
C ARG A 141 6.07 5.52 19.02
N ARG A 142 6.84 4.43 19.10
CA ARG A 142 6.90 3.39 18.05
C ARG A 142 5.50 2.89 17.62
N GLY A 143 4.52 2.89 18.52
CA GLY A 143 3.12 2.53 18.26
C GLY A 143 2.25 3.59 17.56
N ASP A 144 2.63 4.88 17.58
CA ASP A 144 1.87 5.99 16.94
C ASP A 144 2.24 6.20 15.45
N ARG A 145 3.18 5.40 14.93
CA ARG A 145 3.69 5.54 13.56
C ARG A 145 2.82 4.89 12.50
N TYR A 146 1.90 4.00 12.89
CA TYR A 146 1.03 3.28 11.97
C TYR A 146 -0.44 3.43 12.35
N SER A 147 -1.29 3.69 11.35
CA SER A 147 -2.74 3.58 11.42
C SER A 147 -3.22 2.98 10.12
N VAL A 148 -4.22 2.11 10.19
CA VAL A 148 -4.90 1.57 9.00
C VAL A 148 -5.38 2.70 8.08
N GLN A 149 -5.82 3.82 8.64
CA GLN A 149 -6.30 4.95 7.85
C GLN A 149 -5.21 5.60 6.99
N THR A 150 -3.96 5.53 7.44
CA THR A 150 -2.80 6.11 6.75
C THR A 150 -1.98 5.05 6.00
N SER A 151 -2.41 3.79 5.96
CA SER A 151 -1.77 2.74 5.13
C SER A 151 -1.64 3.19 3.68
N LEU A 152 -0.48 2.96 3.05
CA LEU A 152 -0.31 3.25 1.62
C LEU A 152 -1.16 2.30 0.74
N ILE A 153 -1.50 1.11 1.24
CA ILE A 153 -2.40 0.18 0.55
C ILE A 153 -3.82 0.76 0.51
N VAL A 154 -4.29 1.28 1.64
CA VAL A 154 -5.57 1.98 1.71
C VAL A 154 -5.55 3.26 0.88
N ALA A 155 -4.46 4.03 0.95
CA ALA A 155 -4.33 5.29 0.23
C ALA A 155 -4.31 5.09 -1.29
N ALA A 156 -3.54 4.13 -1.80
CA ALA A 156 -3.49 3.82 -3.23
C ALA A 156 -4.88 3.50 -3.78
N LEU A 157 -5.65 2.65 -3.07
CA LEU A 157 -7.03 2.36 -3.46
C LEU A 157 -7.91 3.62 -3.45
N LYS A 158 -7.89 4.40 -2.36
CA LYS A 158 -8.72 5.61 -2.23
C LYS A 158 -8.41 6.64 -3.31
N LYS A 159 -7.13 6.81 -3.65
CA LYS A 159 -6.68 7.76 -4.69
C LYS A 159 -7.20 7.40 -6.07
N MET A 160 -7.51 6.13 -6.31
CA MET A 160 -8.06 5.66 -7.58
C MET A 160 -9.59 5.75 -7.64
N LEU A 161 -10.30 6.10 -6.56
CA LEU A 161 -11.74 6.32 -6.60
C LEU A 161 -12.04 7.80 -6.95
N PRO A 162 -12.99 8.14 -7.84
CA PRO A 162 -13.99 7.30 -8.50
C PRO A 162 -13.66 7.01 -9.97
N ILE A 163 -12.38 6.72 -10.30
CA ILE A 163 -11.97 6.42 -11.69
C ILE A 163 -12.88 5.34 -12.27
#